data_AF-A0A9D9PAP1-F1
#
_entry.id   AF-A0A9D9PAP1-F1
#
_cell.length_a   1.000
_cell.length_b   1.000
_cell.length_c   1.000
_cell.angle_alpha   90.00
_cell.angle_beta   90.00
_cell.angle_gamma   90.00
#
_symmetry.space_group_name_H-M   'P 1'
#
loop_
_entity.id
_entity.type
_entity.pdbx_description
1 polymer ?
#
loop_
_entity_poly.entity_id
_entity_poly.type
_entity_poly.pdbx_seq_one_letter_code
_entity_poly.pdbx_strand_id
1 'polypeptide(L)' 'MTKLVVLELIGNSIDRGFDSTLEVGEVGERPQLRERGTLPANPQLQETLQYWESCYGVLDRARGSLRRLKPKGISYGNE' A
#
# COMPACT_ATOMS: atom_id res chain seq x y z
N MET A 1 5.87 15.76 -11.36
CA MET A 1 5.33 14.54 -11.98
C MET A 1 6.00 13.37 -11.30
N THR A 2 5.30 12.78 -10.34
CA THR A 2 5.84 11.68 -9.53
C THR A 2 4.81 10.58 -9.67
N LYS A 3 5.21 9.49 -10.32
CA LYS A 3 4.34 8.32 -10.45
C LYS A 3 4.20 7.64 -9.10
N LEU A 4 2.98 7.23 -8.78
CA LEU A 4 2.64 6.43 -7.62
C LEU A 4 2.16 5.06 -8.11
N VAL A 5 2.79 4.02 -7.56
CA VAL A 5 2.34 2.64 -7.71
C VAL A 5 1.93 2.17 -6.32
N VAL A 6 0.68 1.76 -6.16
CA VAL A 6 0.15 1.20 -4.92
C VAL A 6 -0.21 -0.25 -5.17
N LEU A 7 0.38 -1.14 -4.39
CA LEU A 7 -0.02 -2.55 -4.33
C LEU A 7 -0.65 -2.79 -2.97
N GLU A 8 -1.96 -3.01 -2.97
CA GLU A 8 -2.69 -3.41 -1.76
C GLU A 8 -2.80 -4.93 -1.72
N LEU A 9 -2.45 -5.52 -0.58
CA LEU A 9 -2.59 -6.95 -0.32
C LEU A 9 -3.64 -7.14 0.78
N ILE A 10 -4.67 -7.91 0.48
CA ILE A 10 -5.83 -8.14 1.33
C ILE A 10 -5.86 -9.64 1.66
N GLY A 11 -5.91 -9.94 2.96
CA GLY A 11 -5.88 -11.30 3.48
C GLY A 11 -4.75 -11.48 4.49
N ASN A 12 -4.81 -12.59 5.23
CA ASN A 12 -3.92 -12.88 6.35
C ASN A 12 -3.09 -14.16 6.14
N SER A 13 -3.18 -14.79 4.97
CA SER A 13 -2.71 -16.16 4.78
C SER A 13 -1.63 -16.23 3.71
N ILE A 14 -0.36 -16.18 4.15
CA ILE A 14 0.82 -16.45 3.32
C ILE A 14 0.68 -17.79 2.57
N ASP A 15 -0.01 -18.77 3.19
CA ASP A 15 -0.21 -20.12 2.66
C ASP A 15 -1.34 -20.25 1.63
N ARG A 16 -2.25 -19.26 1.56
CA ARG A 16 -3.43 -19.30 0.64
C ARG A 16 -3.36 -18.25 -0.46
N GLY A 17 -2.40 -17.33 -0.38
CA GLY A 17 -2.30 -16.20 -1.30
C GLY A 17 -3.05 -14.97 -0.79
N PHE A 18 -3.07 -13.94 -1.62
CA PHE A 18 -3.62 -12.63 -1.27
C PHE A 18 -4.53 -12.15 -2.39
N ASP A 19 -5.68 -11.58 -2.01
CA ASP A 19 -6.37 -10.70 -2.94
C ASP A 19 -5.56 -9.41 -3.04
N SER A 20 -5.44 -8.88 -4.25
CA SER A 20 -4.56 -7.77 -4.55
C SER A 20 -5.26 -6.73 -5.40
N THR A 21 -4.92 -5.48 -5.14
CA THR A 21 -5.29 -4.35 -6.00
C THR A 21 -4.02 -3.62 -6.40
N LEU A 22 -3.78 -3.49 -7.70
CA LEU A 22 -2.70 -2.69 -8.26
C LEU A 22 -3.28 -1.38 -8.78
N GLU A 23 -2.79 -0.26 -8.26
CA GLU A 23 -3.13 1.08 -8.74
C GLU A 23 -1.87 1.78 -9.26
N VAL A 24 -1.97 2.39 -10.44
CA VAL A 24 -0.90 3.18 -11.05
C VAL A 24 -1.44 4.54 -11.46
N GLY A 25 -0.78 5.61 -11.04
CA GLY A 25 -1.17 6.98 -11.37
C GLY A 25 -0.14 8.02 -10.98
N GLU A 26 -0.53 9.28 -10.97
CA GLU A 26 0.27 10.39 -10.45
C GLU A 26 -0.05 10.60 -8.96
N VAL A 27 0.95 11.01 -8.18
CA VAL A 27 0.76 11.34 -6.76
C VAL A 27 -0.28 12.46 -6.61
N GLY A 28 -1.32 12.21 -5.82
CA GLY A 28 -2.38 13.19 -5.51
C GLY A 28 -3.57 13.16 -6.48
N GLU A 29 -3.48 12.39 -7.56
CA GLU A 29 -4.51 12.26 -8.58
C GLU A 29 -5.21 10.89 -8.52
N ARG A 30 -6.34 10.76 -9.23
CA ARG A 30 -7.00 9.48 -9.41
C ARG A 30 -6.10 8.53 -10.22
N PRO A 31 -5.96 7.25 -9.81
CA PRO A 31 -5.17 6.29 -10.57
C PRO A 31 -5.72 6.08 -11.98
N GLN A 32 -4.81 5.98 -12.94
CA GLN A 32 -5.10 5.76 -14.36
C GLN A 32 -5.39 4.28 -14.64
N LEU A 33 -4.73 3.40 -13.88
CA LEU A 33 -4.92 1.96 -13.91
C LEU A 33 -5.31 1.49 -12.52
N ARG A 34 -6.35 0.66 -12.44
CA ARG A 34 -6.73 -0.07 -11.23
C ARG A 34 -7.13 -1.48 -11.62
N GLU A 35 -6.32 -2.44 -11.25
CA GLU A 35 -6.56 -3.86 -11.51
C GLU A 35 -6.74 -4.62 -10.20
N ARG A 36 -7.65 -5.60 -10.21
CA ARG A 36 -7.86 -6.51 -9.10
C ARG A 36 -7.50 -7.92 -9.53
N GLY A 37 -6.89 -8.68 -8.64
CA GLY A 37 -6.58 -10.08 -8.90
C GLY A 37 -6.15 -10.78 -7.63
N THR A 38 -5.83 -12.06 -7.76
CA THR A 38 -5.36 -12.89 -6.64
C THR A 38 -3.92 -13.28 -6.91
N LEU A 39 -3.04 -12.98 -5.96
CA LEU A 39 -1.66 -13.45 -5.96
C LEU A 39 -1.60 -14.80 -5.26
N PRO A 40 -0.82 -15.76 -5.81
CA PRO A 40 -0.66 -17.07 -5.19
C PRO A 40 0.06 -16.97 -3.84
N ALA A 41 -0.07 -18.03 -3.04
CA ALA A 41 0.69 -18.20 -1.82
C ALA A 41 2.20 -18.10 -2.10
N ASN A 42 2.90 -17.30 -1.31
CA ASN A 42 4.34 -17.16 -1.40
C ASN A 42 4.96 -17.06 0.00
N PRO A 43 5.47 -18.17 0.55
CA PRO A 43 6.11 -18.22 1.87
C PRO A 43 7.27 -17.24 2.03
N GLN A 44 7.98 -16.92 0.96
CA GLN A 44 9.14 -16.04 0.98
C GLN A 44 8.77 -14.56 0.94
N LEU A 45 7.49 -14.22 0.74
CA LEU A 45 7.03 -12.84 0.66
C LEU A 45 7.30 -12.08 1.96
N GLN A 46 7.11 -12.74 3.11
CA GLN A 46 7.38 -12.13 4.41
C GLN A 46 8.86 -11.81 4.60
N GLU A 47 9.75 -12.75 4.26
CA GLU A 47 11.20 -12.54 4.36
C GLU A 47 11.67 -11.43 3.41
N THR A 48 11.14 -11.43 2.18
CA THR A 48 11.47 -10.41 1.17
C THR A 48 10.99 -9.02 1.60
N LEU A 49 9.81 -8.93 2.20
CA LEU A 49 9.27 -7.69 2.73
C LEU A 49 10.11 -7.17 3.89
N GLN A 50 10.47 -8.05 4.85
CA GLN A 50 11.33 -7.70 5.97
C GLN A 50 12.71 -7.21 5.51
N TYR A 51 13.30 -7.88 4.52
CA TYR A 51 14.55 -7.46 3.91
C TYR A 51 14.44 -6.08 3.27
N TRP A 52 13.37 -5.86 2.49
CA TRP A 52 13.10 -4.56 1.88
C TRP A 52 12.92 -3.45 2.93
N GLU A 53 12.15 -3.69 3.99
CA GLU A 53 11.96 -2.74 5.10
C GLU A 53 13.26 -2.45 5.85
N SER A 54 14.12 -3.45 6.01
CA SER A 54 15.44 -3.26 6.61
C SER A 54 16.33 -2.36 5.75
N CYS A 55 16.41 -2.65 4.44
CA CYS A 55 17.25 -1.90 3.51
C CYS A 55 16.74 -0.49 3.21
N TYR A 56 15.42 -0.34 3.03
CA TYR A 56 14.80 0.86 2.47
C TYR A 56 13.81 1.54 3.42
N GLY A 57 13.40 0.91 4.52
CA GLY A 57 12.47 1.50 5.48
C GLY A 57 13.03 2.71 6.23
N VAL A 58 14.34 2.93 6.20
CA VAL A 58 14.95 4.19 6.67
C VAL A 58 14.63 5.34 5.71
N LEU A 59 14.60 5.10 4.40
CA LEU A 59 14.20 6.11 3.41
C LEU A 59 12.72 6.46 3.54
N ASP A 60 11.91 5.47 3.88
CA ASP A 60 10.47 5.63 4.13
C ASP A 60 10.20 6.48 5.39
N ARG A 61 10.99 6.24 6.46
CA ARG A 61 10.96 7.03 7.70
C ARG A 61 11.54 8.44 7.54
N ALA A 62 12.63 8.59 6.78
CA ALA A 62 13.29 9.87 6.54
C ALA A 62 12.44 10.81 5.65
N ARG A 63 11.57 10.26 4.79
CA ARG A 63 10.63 11.04 3.96
C ARG A 63 9.30 11.37 4.66
N GLY A 64 9.15 11.03 5.94
CA GLY A 64 7.98 11.37 6.74
C GLY A 64 6.65 10.82 6.19
N SER A 65 6.68 9.75 5.39
CA SER A 65 5.55 9.34 4.56
C SER A 65 5.28 7.84 4.56
N LEU A 66 5.05 7.28 5.74
CA LEU A 66 3.83 6.49 5.91
C LEU A 66 2.83 7.42 6.58
N ARG A 67 2.14 8.21 5.75
CA ARG A 67 0.86 8.78 6.14
C ARG A 67 0.01 7.58 6.56
N ARG A 68 -0.08 7.31 7.87
CA ARG A 68 -1.29 6.71 8.41
C ARG A 68 -2.40 7.55 7.79
N LEU A 69 -3.21 6.95 6.92
CA LEU A 69 -4.43 7.57 6.45
C LEU A 69 -5.27 7.78 7.70
N LYS A 70 -5.12 8.95 8.34
CA LYS A 70 -6.00 9.35 9.41
C LYS A 70 -7.33 9.61 8.72
N PRO A 71 -8.41 8.88 9.07
CA PRO A 71 -9.72 9.20 8.53
C PRO A 71 -9.99 10.67 8.79
N LYS A 72 -10.47 11.38 7.76
CA LYS A 72 -10.86 12.79 7.86
C LYS A 72 -11.93 12.87 8.95
N GLY A 73 -11.64 13.54 10.05
CA GLY A 73 -12.63 13.76 11.10
C GLY A 73 -13.84 14.48 10.50
N ILE A 74 -15.01 13.86 10.59
CA ILE A 74 -16.27 14.48 10.15
C ILE A 74 -16.65 15.49 11.24
N SER A 75 -16.52 16.78 10.92
CA SER A 75 -17.05 17.84 11.78
C SER A 75 -18.52 18.05 11.43
N TYR A 76 -19.41 17.66 12.33
CA TYR A 76 -20.81 18.10 12.26
C TYR A 76 -20.84 19.55 12.75
N GLY A 77 -20.97 20.49 11.81
CA GLY A 77 -21.37 21.85 12.15
C GLY A 77 -22.82 21.81 12.63
N ASN A 78 -23.04 21.95 13.93
CA ASN A 78 -24.35 22.30 14.45
C ASN A 78 -24.52 23.80 14.23
N GLU A 79 -25.49 24.16 13.39
CA GLU A 79 -26.14 25.47 13.42
C GLU A 79 -26.96 25.65 14.71
#